data_AF-A0AAT9FJU0-F1
#
_entry.id   AF-A0AAT9FJU0-F1
#
_cell.length_a   1.000
_cell.length_b   1.000
_cell.length_c   1.000
_cell.angle_alpha   90.00
_cell.angle_beta   90.00
_cell.angle_gamma   90.00
#
_symmetry.space_group_name_H-M   'P 1'
#
loop_
_entity.id
_entity.type
_entity.pdbx_description
1 polymer ?
#
loop_
_entity_poly.entity_id
_entity_poly.type
_entity_poly.pdbx_seq_one_letter_code
_entity_poly.pdbx_strand_id
1 'polypeptide(L)' 'MKSLLVLIAALLSAVYLINPGAGFIEFLPDNIPFIGNLDEATATAVLLACARYFGYDLARFFGRSKDEEKKDDAIIDVD' A
#
# COMPACT_ATOMS: atom_id res chain seq x y z
N MET A 1 16.16 -7.35 16.61
CA MET A 1 16.26 -8.24 15.42
C MET A 1 15.09 -8.04 14.46
N LYS A 2 13.83 -8.25 14.87
CA LYS A 2 12.66 -8.08 13.98
C LYS A 2 12.58 -6.72 13.27
N SER A 3 12.79 -5.61 13.99
CA SER A 3 12.73 -4.27 13.40
C SER A 3 13.79 -4.02 12.33
N LEU A 4 14.96 -4.65 12.43
CA LEU A 4 16.02 -4.54 11.43
C LEU A 4 15.63 -5.26 10.13
N LEU A 5 15.01 -6.44 10.23
CA LEU A 5 14.49 -7.16 9.07
C LEU A 5 13.38 -6.38 8.36
N VAL A 6 12.47 -5.77 9.13
CA VAL A 6 11.41 -4.92 8.56
C VAL A 6 12.00 -3.69 7.87
N LEU A 7 13.03 -3.08 8.45
CA LEU A 7 13.73 -1.94 7.83
C LEU A 7 14.42 -2.35 6.51
N ILE A 8 15.09 -3.50 6.49
CA ILE A 8 15.73 -4.03 5.28
C ILE A 8 14.67 -4.32 4.21
N ALA A 9 13.54 -4.96 4.58
CA ALA A 9 12.44 -5.21 3.66
C ALA A 9 11.87 -3.90 3.08
N ALA A 10 11.67 -2.88 3.91
CA ALA A 10 11.23 -1.56 3.45
C ALA A 10 12.21 -0.92 2.46
N LEU A 11 13.52 -0.98 2.74
CA LEU A 11 14.54 -0.44 1.84
C LEU A 11 14.57 -1.20 0.51
N LEU A 12 14.51 -2.53 0.52
CA LEU A 12 14.48 -3.34 -0.69
C LEU A 12 13.24 -3.05 -1.53
N SER A 13 12.05 -2.97 -0.91
CA SER A 13 10.81 -2.61 -1.60
C SER A 13 10.88 -1.20 -2.20
N ALA A 14 11.43 -0.23 -1.48
CA ALA A 14 11.58 1.13 -2.00
C ALA A 14 12.57 1.19 -3.18
N VAL A 15 13.72 0.51 -3.09
CA VAL A 15 14.68 0.43 -4.21
C VAL A 15 14.07 -0.27 -5.41
N TYR A 16 13.28 -1.33 -5.20
CA TYR A 16 12.58 -2.03 -6.27
C TYR A 16 11.60 -1.11 -7.01
N LEU A 17 10.76 -0.38 -6.25
CA LEU A 17 9.75 0.53 -6.81
C LEU A 17 10.34 1.76 -7.51
N ILE A 18 11.56 2.18 -7.14
CA ILE A 18 12.29 3.21 -7.89
C ILE A 18 12.66 2.71 -9.30
N ASN A 19 12.66 1.39 -9.52
CA ASN A 19 12.97 0.73 -10.78
C ASN A 19 14.26 1.30 -11.42
N PRO A 20 15.42 1.22 -10.72
CA PRO A 20 16.68 1.76 -11.24
C PRO A 20 17.17 1.03 -12.51
N GLY A 21 16.64 -0.17 -12.76
CA GLY A 21 16.87 -0.93 -13.98
C GLY A 21 16.05 -0.46 -15.18
N ALA A 22 15.15 0.52 -15.02
CA ALA A 22 14.29 1.09 -16.07
C ALA A 22 13.55 0.03 -16.91
N GLY A 23 13.14 -1.07 -16.28
CA GLY A 23 12.46 -2.19 -16.94
C GLY A 23 13.32 -3.12 -17.80
N PHE A 24 14.66 -2.97 -17.77
CA PHE A 24 15.56 -3.90 -18.47
C PHE A 24 15.76 -5.24 -17.75
N ILE A 25 15.37 -5.33 -16.47
CA ILE A 25 15.50 -6.53 -15.63
C ILE A 25 14.17 -6.75 -14.91
N GLU A 26 13.16 -7.24 -15.65
CA GLU A 26 11.84 -7.57 -15.11
C GLU A 26 11.69 -9.09 -14.99
N PHE A 27 11.17 -9.56 -13.85
CA PHE A 27 10.89 -10.99 -13.61
C PHE A 27 9.53 -11.41 -14.17
N LEU A 28 8.56 -10.49 -14.22
CA LEU A 28 7.24 -10.69 -14.80
C LEU A 28 7.07 -9.83 -16.06
N PRO A 29 6.22 -10.27 -17.01
CA PRO A 29 5.92 -9.48 -18.19
C PRO A 29 4.97 -8.32 -17.87
N ASP A 30 5.47 -7.08 -18.00
CA ASP A 30 4.72 -5.85 -17.67
C ASP A 30 3.69 -5.40 -18.70
N ASN A 31 3.63 -6.08 -19.85
CA ASN A 31 2.74 -5.75 -20.96
C ASN A 31 1.46 -6.58 -21.01
N ILE A 32 1.20 -7.43 -20.00
CA ILE A 32 -0.03 -8.22 -19.94
C ILE A 32 -1.12 -7.42 -19.18
N PRO A 33 -2.25 -7.07 -19.82
CA PRO A 33 -3.34 -6.42 -19.12
C PRO A 33 -3.80 -7.26 -17.91
N PHE A 34 -4.13 -6.59 -16.81
CA PHE A 34 -4.51 -7.15 -15.50
C PHE A 34 -3.40 -7.81 -14.66
N ILE A 35 -2.27 -8.21 -15.26
CA ILE A 35 -1.23 -9.02 -14.57
C ILE A 35 0.14 -8.33 -14.56
N GLY A 36 0.41 -7.41 -15.50
CA GLY A 36 1.67 -6.66 -15.54
C GLY A 36 1.93 -5.88 -14.24
N ASN A 37 3.20 -5.73 -13.87
CA ASN A 37 3.67 -5.03 -12.67
C ASN A 37 3.14 -5.60 -11.34
N LEU A 38 2.76 -6.88 -11.29
CA LEU A 38 2.24 -7.51 -10.07
C LEU A 38 3.28 -7.58 -8.95
N ASP A 39 4.53 -7.76 -9.33
CA ASP A 39 5.69 -7.66 -8.46
C ASP A 39 5.85 -6.24 -7.88
N GLU A 40 5.64 -5.18 -8.66
CA GLU A 40 5.61 -3.80 -8.16
C GLU A 40 4.45 -3.57 -7.19
N ALA A 41 3.26 -4.09 -7.49
CA ALA A 41 2.11 -4.04 -6.57
C ALA A 41 2.43 -4.77 -5.25
N THR A 42 3.15 -5.89 -5.33
CA THR A 42 3.62 -6.65 -4.17
C THR A 42 4.65 -5.85 -3.37
N ALA A 43 5.64 -5.24 -4.03
CA ALA A 43 6.63 -4.39 -3.40
C ALA A 43 5.96 -3.19 -2.69
N THR A 44 4.93 -2.60 -3.29
CA THR A 44 4.12 -1.53 -2.69
C THR A 44 3.39 -2.02 -1.44
N ALA A 45 2.72 -3.16 -1.50
CA ALA A 45 2.01 -3.74 -0.36
C ALA A 45 2.97 -4.04 0.81
N VAL A 46 4.15 -4.61 0.52
CA VAL A 46 5.19 -4.86 1.53
C VAL A 46 5.69 -3.55 2.13
N LEU A 47 5.96 -2.53 1.32
CA LEU A 47 6.42 -1.22 1.80
C LEU A 47 5.38 -0.57 2.73
N LEU A 48 4.10 -0.61 2.37
CA LEU A 48 3.01 -0.10 3.21
C LEU A 48 2.88 -0.88 4.52
N ALA A 49 3.01 -2.21 4.48
CA ALA A 49 3.00 -3.04 5.68
C ALA A 49 4.19 -2.72 6.61
N CYS A 50 5.38 -2.48 6.05
CA CYS A 50 6.55 -2.06 6.82
C CYS A 50 6.36 -0.66 7.43
N ALA A 51 5.82 0.28 6.67
CA ALA A 51 5.49 1.62 7.18
C ALA A 51 4.53 1.53 8.37
N ARG A 52 3.48 0.72 8.24
CA ARG A 52 2.50 0.47 9.31
C ARG A 52 3.14 -0.19 10.54
N TYR A 53 4.11 -1.09 10.35
CA TYR A 53 4.88 -1.68 11.46
C TYR A 53 5.61 -0.62 12.30
N PHE A 54 6.08 0.48 11.69
CA PHE A 54 6.69 1.61 12.38
C PHE A 54 5.68 2.67 12.87
N GLY A 55 4.38 2.42 12.71
CA GLY A 55 3.32 3.34 13.14
C GLY A 55 2.85 4.34 12.07
N TYR A 56 3.41 4.28 10.86
CA TYR A 56 3.00 5.12 9.74
C TYR A 56 1.95 4.39 8.89
N ASP A 57 0.67 4.68 9.12
CA ASP A 57 -0.42 4.13 8.32
C ASP A 57 -0.70 5.02 7.10
N LEU A 58 0.16 4.91 6.08
CA LEU A 58 0.06 5.67 4.83
C LEU A 58 -1.23 5.36 4.05
N ALA A 59 -1.79 4.16 4.23
CA ALA A 59 -3.05 3.76 3.59
C ALA A 59 -4.27 4.54 4.12
N ARG A 60 -4.18 5.15 5.32
CA ARG A 60 -5.27 6.02 5.84
C ARG A 60 -5.55 7.22 4.96
N PHE A 61 -4.56 7.75 4.24
CA PHE A 61 -4.78 8.86 3.32
C PHE A 61 -5.62 8.46 2.09
N PHE A 62 -5.75 7.16 1.81
CA PHE A 62 -6.61 6.63 0.76
C PHE A 62 -8.00 6.21 1.28
N GLY A 63 -8.26 6.32 2.59
CA GLY A 63 -9.53 5.96 3.22
C GLY A 63 -10.59 7.04 3.04
N ARG A 64 -11.66 6.71 2.31
CA ARG A 64 -12.90 7.49 2.22
C ARG A 64 -13.44 7.77 3.63
N SER A 65 -13.66 9.04 3.96
CA SER A 65 -14.18 9.51 5.25
C SER A 65 -15.47 8.76 5.62
N LYS A 66 -15.43 7.98 6.71
CA LYS A 66 -16.61 7.34 7.32
C LYS A 66 -17.40 8.36 8.16
N ASP A 67 -17.76 9.50 7.57
CA ASP A 67 -18.48 10.56 8.30
C ASP A 67 -19.98 10.64 7.97
N GLU A 68 -20.49 9.81 7.04
CA GLU A 68 -21.90 9.91 6.61
C GLU A 68 -22.87 8.94 7.31
N GLU A 69 -22.38 7.88 7.97
CA GLU A 69 -23.26 6.87 8.60
C GLU A 69 -23.98 7.35 9.88
N LYS A 70 -23.56 8.47 10.48
CA LYS A 70 -24.15 8.96 11.75
C LYS A 70 -25.29 9.98 11.59
N LYS A 71 -25.64 10.35 10.35
CA LYS A 71 -26.67 11.37 10.10
C LYS A 71 -28.07 10.80 9.90
N ASP A 72 -28.16 9.53 9.51
CA ASP A 72 -29.45 8.87 9.25
C ASP A 72 -30.13 8.44 10.55
N ASP A 73 -29.35 8.07 11.57
CA ASP A 73 -29.84 7.71 12.92
C ASP A 73 -30.53 8.89 13.63
N ALA A 74 -30.17 10.13 13.27
CA ALA A 74 -30.69 11.34 13.91
C ALA A 74 -31.99 11.87 13.27
N ILE A 75 -32.36 11.38 12.09
CA ILE A 75 -33.57 11.82 11.36
C ILE A 75 -34.77 10.92 11.70
N ILE A 76 -34.52 9.69 12.16
CA ILE A 76 -35.57 8.69 12.43
C ILE A 76 -36.18 8.86 13.84
N ASP A 77 -35.57 9.66 14.72
CA ASP A 77 -36.05 9.94 16.09
C ASP A 77 -36.79 11.29 16.19
N VAL A 78 -37.60 11.63 15.18
CA VAL A 78 -38.54 12.74 15.25
C VAL A 78 -39.94 12.17 15.25
N ASP A 79 -40.54 12.15 16.46
CA ASP A 79 -41.95 11.87 16.77
C ASP A 79 -42.96 12.48 15.77
#